data_AF-A0A7J5ZI63-F1
#
_entry.id   AF-A0A7J5ZI63-F1
#
_cell.length_a   1.000
_cell.length_b   1.000
_cell.length_c   1.000
_cell.angle_alpha   90.00
_cell.angle_beta   90.00
_cell.angle_gamma   90.00
#
_symmetry.space_group_name_H-M   'P 1'
#
loop_
_entity.id
_entity.type
_entity.pdbx_description
1 polymer ?
#
loop_
_entity_poly.entity_id
_entity_poly.type
_entity_poly.pdbx_seq_one_letter_code
_entity_poly.pdbx_strand_id
1 'polypeptide(L)' 'MKAVEEPRFHNQLNPTDTEVEEDFEEQKNHVIKEVERNHSVVQAVMRKDDQICAESDPRKGGYPAGY' A
#
# COMPACT_ATOMS: atom_id res chain seq x y z
N MET A 1 -4.37 -10.09 7.09
CA MET A 1 -4.10 -8.65 7.06
C MET A 1 -3.10 -8.30 5.96
N LYS A 2 -3.40 -8.71 4.72
CA LYS A 2 -2.53 -8.53 3.54
C LYS A 2 -2.65 -7.12 2.91
N ALA A 3 -3.82 -6.48 3.07
CA ALA A 3 -4.17 -5.27 2.32
C ALA A 3 -3.35 -4.01 2.67
N VAL A 4 -2.82 -3.89 3.91
CA VAL A 4 -1.98 -2.74 4.30
C VAL A 4 -0.55 -2.93 3.79
N GLU A 5 -0.05 -4.16 3.77
CA GLU A 5 1.35 -4.45 3.42
C GLU A 5 1.56 -4.59 1.92
N GLU A 6 0.54 -5.02 1.16
CA GLU A 6 0.63 -5.30 -0.27
C GLU A 6 1.32 -4.17 -1.06
N PRO A 7 2.22 -4.50 -2.00
CA PRO A 7 2.84 -3.54 -2.89
C PRO A 7 1.80 -2.67 -3.61
N ARG A 8 2.07 -1.38 -3.68
CA ARG A 8 1.16 -0.39 -4.26
C ARG A 8 1.68 0.12 -5.60
N PHE A 9 0.74 0.65 -6.39
CA PHE A 9 1.05 1.41 -7.59
C PHE A 9 0.25 2.72 -7.60
N HIS A 10 0.71 3.69 -8.37
CA HIS A 10 0.03 4.97 -8.57
C HIS A 10 0.21 5.44 -10.02
N ASN A 11 -0.85 5.99 -10.61
CA ASN A 11 -0.77 6.69 -11.88
C ASN A 11 -1.78 7.85 -11.83
N GLN A 12 -1.33 9.05 -12.18
CA GLN A 12 -2.13 10.27 -12.09
C GLN A 12 -2.37 10.93 -13.44
N LEU A 13 -2.29 10.16 -14.53
CA LEU A 13 -2.43 10.57 -15.93
C LEU A 13 -1.31 11.48 -16.46
N ASN A 14 -0.89 12.48 -15.69
CA ASN A 14 0.25 13.34 -16.01
C ASN A 14 1.16 13.53 -14.78
N PRO A 15 2.43 13.07 -14.82
CA PRO A 15 3.05 12.36 -15.94
C PRO A 15 2.41 10.97 -16.14
N THR A 16 2.61 10.38 -17.32
CA THR A 16 1.88 9.16 -17.75
C THR A 16 2.49 7.86 -17.20
N ASP A 17 3.64 7.93 -16.55
CA ASP A 17 4.27 6.78 -15.91
C ASP A 17 3.41 6.24 -14.75
N THR A 18 3.44 4.92 -14.61
CA THR A 18 2.90 4.23 -13.45
C THR A 18 4.03 4.01 -12.46
N GLU A 19 3.92 4.63 -11.30
CA GLU A 19 4.85 4.45 -10.19
C GLU A 19 4.48 3.16 -9.45
N VAL A 20 5.47 2.31 -9.14
CA VAL A 20 5.26 1.01 -8.47
C VAL A 20 6.24 0.83 -7.31
N GLU A 21 5.81 0.15 -6.26
CA GLU A 21 6.67 -0.33 -5.18
C GLU A 21 7.40 -1.62 -5.57
N GLU A 22 8.44 -1.98 -4.80
CA GLU A 22 9.18 -3.24 -4.95
C GLU A 22 8.22 -4.46 -4.89
N ASP A 23 8.54 -5.51 -5.66
CA ASP A 23 7.76 -6.74 -5.79
C ASP A 23 6.34 -6.59 -6.39
N PHE A 24 6.04 -5.47 -7.06
CA PHE A 24 4.79 -5.34 -7.82
C PHE A 24 4.77 -6.25 -9.06
N GLU A 25 3.88 -7.23 -9.07
CA GLU A 25 3.72 -8.19 -10.18
C GLU A 25 2.85 -7.63 -11.33
N GLU A 26 3.18 -8.03 -12.56
CA GLU A 26 2.57 -7.68 -13.85
C GLU A 26 2.94 -6.35 -14.50
N GLN A 27 3.24 -6.43 -15.81
CA GLN A 27 3.50 -5.28 -16.67
C GLN A 27 2.75 -5.44 -18.00
N LYS A 28 1.85 -4.50 -18.28
CA LYS A 28 1.26 -4.29 -19.62
C LYS A 28 2.05 -3.19 -20.33
N ASN A 29 1.50 -2.61 -21.41
CA ASN A 29 2.13 -1.53 -22.19
C ASN A 29 2.21 -0.17 -21.45
N HIS A 30 2.46 -0.18 -20.14
CA HIS A 30 2.66 1.02 -19.32
C HIS A 30 4.15 1.31 -19.17
N VAL A 31 4.50 2.60 -19.13
CA VAL A 31 5.84 3.02 -18.69
C VAL A 31 5.87 2.89 -17.17
N ILE A 32 6.76 2.02 -16.66
CA ILE A 32 6.90 1.76 -15.23
C ILE A 32 8.05 2.58 -14.65
N LYS A 33 7.83 3.11 -13.44
CA LYS A 33 8.85 3.78 -12.64
C LYS A 33 8.83 3.20 -11.24
N GLU A 34 9.86 2.46 -10.89
CA GLU A 34 10.03 1.98 -9.52
C GLU A 34 10.42 3.15 -8.61
N VAL A 35 9.85 3.18 -7.40
CA VAL A 35 10.06 4.28 -6.45
C VAL A 35 10.85 3.83 -5.23
N GLU A 36 11.90 4.58 -4.88
CA GLU A 36 12.68 4.35 -3.66
C GLU A 36 11.96 4.82 -2.38
N ARG A 37 10.88 5.60 -2.52
CA ARG A 37 10.12 6.16 -1.40
C ARG A 37 8.68 5.64 -1.40
N ASN A 38 8.23 5.26 -0.21
CA ASN A 38 6.85 4.85 0.06
C ASN A 38 5.86 5.91 -0.43
N HIS A 39 4.93 5.52 -1.32
CA HIS A 39 3.91 6.45 -1.87
C HIS A 39 3.01 7.01 -0.78
N SER A 40 2.56 6.11 0.10
CA SER A 40 1.49 6.37 1.05
C SER A 40 1.72 5.59 2.34
N VAL A 41 1.10 6.06 3.41
CA VAL A 41 1.09 5.40 4.71
C VAL A 41 -0.37 5.20 5.11
N VAL A 42 -0.82 3.95 5.18
CA VAL A 42 -2.21 3.58 5.46
C VAL A 42 -2.33 3.05 6.89
N GLN A 43 -3.30 3.56 7.64
CA GLN A 43 -3.71 2.98 8.93
C GLN A 43 -5.14 2.50 8.76
N ALA A 44 -5.39 1.22 9.04
CA ALA A 44 -6.68 0.60 8.75
C ALA A 44 -7.28 -0.01 10.01
N VAL A 45 -8.60 0.13 10.15
CA VAL A 45 -9.42 -0.59 11.14
C VAL A 45 -10.60 -1.19 10.40
N MET A 46 -10.84 -2.49 10.60
CA MET A 46 -11.89 -3.25 9.94
C MET A 46 -12.64 -4.07 10.96
N ARG A 47 -13.98 -4.08 10.87
CA ARG A 47 -14.80 -5.03 11.61
C ARG A 47 -14.83 -6.37 10.87
N LYS A 48 -14.52 -7.45 11.58
CA LYS A 48 -14.66 -8.83 11.10
C LYS A 48 -15.51 -9.59 12.10
N ASP A 49 -16.75 -9.88 11.73
CA ASP A 49 -17.75 -10.48 12.62
C ASP A 49 -17.93 -9.62 13.90
N ASP A 50 -17.66 -10.19 15.07
CA ASP A 50 -17.68 -9.51 16.37
C ASP A 50 -16.30 -9.02 16.83
N GLN A 51 -15.30 -9.07 15.96
CA GLN A 51 -13.94 -8.61 16.22
C GLN A 51 -13.60 -7.33 15.47
N ILE A 52 -12.67 -6.57 16.05
CA ILE A 52 -12.01 -5.44 15.39
C ILE A 52 -10.58 -5.85 15.04
N CYS A 53 -10.22 -5.69 13.78
CA CYS A 53 -8.86 -5.86 13.28
C CYS A 53 -8.29 -4.48 12.97
N ALA A 54 -7.10 -4.17 13.49
CA ALA A 54 -6.40 -2.92 13.22
C ALA A 54 -5.00 -3.22 12.71
N GLU A 55 -4.52 -2.42 11.77
CA GLU A 55 -3.19 -2.56 11.19
C GLU A 55 -2.54 -1.21 10.90
N SER A 56 -1.24 -1.17 11.13
CA SER A 56 -0.40 0.00 10.90
C SER A 56 0.61 -0.29 9.79
N ASP A 57 0.71 0.62 8.82
CA ASP A 57 1.69 0.49 7.73
C ASP A 57 3.14 0.34 8.24
N PRO A 58 3.85 -0.75 7.88
CA PRO A 58 5.26 -0.90 8.23
C PRO A 58 6.13 0.17 7.56
N ARG A 59 5.67 0.75 6.44
CA ARG A 59 6.34 1.85 5.71
C ARG A 59 6.66 3.08 6.58
N LYS A 60 5.98 3.24 7.72
CA LYS A 60 6.25 4.30 8.72
C LYS A 60 6.59 3.76 10.13
N GLY A 61 6.53 2.44 10.34
CA GLY A 61 6.88 1.81 11.62
C GLY A 61 5.86 2.01 12.75
N GLY A 62 4.56 2.17 12.42
CA GLY A 62 3.50 2.25 13.44
C GLY A 62 3.09 0.88 14.00
N TYR A 63 2.29 0.88 15.06
CA TYR A 63 1.64 -0.32 15.58
C TYR A 63 0.21 -0.01 16.07
N PRO A 64 -0.75 -0.93 15.89
CA PRO A 64 -2.10 -0.78 16.41
C PRO A 64 -2.18 -1.14 17.90
N ALA A 65 -3.19 -0.61 18.60
CA ALA A 65 -3.49 -0.96 19.99
C ALA A 65 -5.01 -0.97 20.24
N GLY A 66 -5.49 -1.74 21.22
CA GLY A 66 -6.91 -1.88 21.56
C GLY A 66 -7.14 -2.48 22.95
N TYR A 67 -8.40 -2.52 23.39
CA TYR A 67 -8.88 -3.08 24.66
C TYR A 67 -10.27 -3.68 24.51
#